data_AF-W4H872-F1
#
_entry.id   AF-W4H872-F1
#
_cell.length_a   1.000
_cell.length_b   1.000
_cell.length_c   1.000
_cell.angle_alpha   90.00
_cell.angle_beta   90.00
_cell.angle_gamma   90.00
#
_symmetry.space_group_name_H-M   'P 1'
#
loop_
_entity.id
_entity.type
_entity.pdbx_description
1 polymer ?
#
loop_
_entity_poly.entity_id
_entity_poly.type
_entity_poly.pdbx_seq_one_letter_code
_entity_poly.pdbx_strand_id
1 'polypeptide(L)'
;MENGNATTGASAIITTPPTPTTTPPDTPGRWRESSDFVARYKFLYDRLLSQPPALPASVPSDVLLRLQGTNLNWTTLNTFAQRALLWDAGYVRIAGASFAKVLTPCGQGGTTIDTGASMASIAYRSSDLGVPLTSCVNAAGDHYFRLNASLPSQLRTPLKCAIEVFAATGTSNSSLWSQDTLPSTTIPELSAQLHRTSSATIAAIHASPFAEPAAATCPASGGSVVVPCSLVVLGTGWCRPEGSKVMTSWLKDLQVLASRTKAPTAQPLVTAPATKAITFPPLPPPNGRVGSLSTLNPSRDTAVIVIGGAFGVFALFVGVCFMRWFHRKLQSMLEGSYVPTATPRPSVHHAQHRPV
;
A
#
# COMPACT_ATOMS: atom_id res chain seq x y z
N MET A 1 -65.66 -7.83 -38.20
CA MET A 1 -65.41 -6.67 -37.32
C MET A 1 -64.20 -7.07 -36.49
N GLU A 2 -62.98 -6.73 -36.93
CA GLU A 2 -62.22 -5.54 -36.47
C GLU A 2 -62.15 -5.48 -34.94
N ASN A 3 -61.04 -5.32 -34.22
CA ASN A 3 -59.61 -4.98 -34.39
C ASN A 3 -58.96 -5.46 -33.07
N GLY A 4 -57.67 -5.55 -32.80
CA GLY A 4 -56.45 -5.06 -33.42
C GLY A 4 -55.29 -5.47 -32.49
N ASN A 5 -54.18 -5.80 -33.10
CA ASN A 5 -52.91 -6.21 -32.51
C ASN A 5 -52.18 -4.99 -31.92
N ALA A 6 -51.61 -5.11 -30.71
CA ALA A 6 -50.64 -4.16 -30.18
C ALA A 6 -49.55 -4.91 -29.40
N THR A 7 -48.46 -5.20 -30.09
CA THR A 7 -47.22 -5.77 -29.54
C THR A 7 -46.32 -4.61 -29.11
N THR A 8 -46.16 -4.39 -27.81
CA THR A 8 -45.18 -3.44 -27.27
C THR A 8 -43.85 -4.16 -27.05
N GLY A 9 -42.84 -3.78 -27.83
CA GLY A 9 -41.47 -4.24 -27.67
C GLY A 9 -40.84 -3.65 -26.40
N ALA A 10 -40.37 -4.52 -25.51
CA ALA A 10 -39.54 -4.15 -24.38
C ALA A 10 -38.06 -4.16 -24.78
N SER A 11 -37.41 -3.01 -24.69
CA SER A 11 -35.98 -2.83 -24.91
C SER A 11 -35.16 -3.69 -23.94
N ALA A 12 -34.25 -4.50 -24.49
CA ALA A 12 -33.27 -5.25 -23.72
C ALA A 12 -32.30 -4.29 -23.02
N ILE A 13 -32.38 -4.23 -21.69
CA ILE A 13 -31.41 -3.54 -20.83
C ILE A 13 -30.11 -4.36 -20.89
N ILE A 14 -29.09 -3.81 -21.54
CA ILE A 14 -27.73 -4.34 -21.50
C ILE A 14 -27.18 -4.03 -20.11
N THR A 15 -27.35 -4.96 -19.18
CA THR A 15 -26.71 -4.88 -17.86
C THR A 15 -25.23 -5.16 -18.04
N THR A 16 -24.40 -4.13 -17.90
CA THR A 16 -22.95 -4.27 -17.85
C THR A 16 -22.55 -5.15 -16.66
N PRO A 17 -21.54 -6.04 -16.79
CA PRO A 17 -21.08 -6.86 -15.68
C PRO A 17 -20.53 -5.99 -14.56
N PRO A 18 -20.77 -6.34 -13.28
CA PRO A 18 -20.21 -5.58 -12.16
C PRO A 18 -18.69 -5.70 -12.17
N THR A 19 -18.02 -4.56 -12.25
CA THR A 19 -16.59 -4.42 -11.96
C THR A 19 -16.31 -4.97 -10.56
N PRO A 20 -15.36 -5.90 -10.37
CA PRO A 20 -15.00 -6.37 -9.04
C PRO A 20 -14.21 -5.26 -8.33
N THR A 21 -14.93 -4.37 -7.65
CA THR A 21 -14.33 -3.39 -6.74
C THR A 21 -13.93 -4.10 -5.46
N THR A 22 -12.78 -4.77 -5.46
CA THR A 22 -12.19 -5.38 -4.25
C THR A 22 -11.43 -4.37 -3.39
N THR A 23 -11.55 -3.07 -3.67
CA THR A 23 -10.92 -2.04 -2.84
C THR A 23 -11.68 -1.93 -1.52
N PRO A 24 -11.02 -2.11 -0.36
CA PRO A 24 -11.65 -1.89 0.93
C PRO A 24 -12.28 -0.49 0.98
N PRO A 25 -13.51 -0.36 1.51
CA PRO A 25 -14.13 0.95 1.69
C PRO A 25 -13.21 1.85 2.52
N ASP A 26 -13.10 3.10 2.09
CA ASP A 26 -12.37 4.09 2.87
C ASP A 26 -13.10 4.30 4.19
N THR A 27 -12.46 3.97 5.30
CA THR A 27 -13.04 4.15 6.62
C THR A 27 -12.52 5.49 7.15
N PRO A 28 -13.41 6.49 7.37
CA PRO A 28 -12.99 7.77 7.91
C PRO A 28 -12.15 7.59 9.18
N GLY A 29 -11.01 8.27 9.25
CA GLY A 29 -10.13 8.22 10.41
C GLY A 29 -9.29 6.94 10.57
N ARG A 30 -9.28 6.02 9.59
CA ARG A 30 -8.45 4.80 9.62
C ARG A 30 -6.97 5.06 9.98
N TRP A 31 -6.44 6.19 9.53
CA TRP A 31 -5.03 6.56 9.70
C TRP A 31 -4.78 7.53 10.88
N ARG A 32 -5.82 7.97 11.57
CA ARG A 32 -5.80 9.09 12.52
C ARG A 32 -4.74 9.00 13.60
N GLU A 33 -4.54 7.81 14.16
CA GLU A 33 -3.54 7.53 15.20
C GLU A 33 -2.72 6.28 14.85
N SER A 34 -2.43 6.09 13.56
CA SER A 34 -1.73 4.90 13.05
C SER A 34 -0.36 5.27 12.51
N SER A 35 0.65 4.46 12.85
CA SER A 35 1.96 4.48 12.20
C SER A 35 2.17 3.29 11.26
N ASP A 36 1.09 2.56 10.90
CA ASP A 36 1.15 1.48 9.91
C ASP A 36 1.18 2.04 8.48
N PHE A 37 2.29 2.70 8.14
CA PHE A 37 2.50 3.22 6.79
C PHE A 37 2.69 2.11 5.76
N VAL A 38 3.04 0.87 6.15
CA VAL A 38 3.02 -0.28 5.23
C VAL A 38 1.61 -0.50 4.72
N ALA A 39 0.63 -0.63 5.63
CA ALA A 39 -0.76 -0.80 5.25
C ALA A 39 -1.29 0.42 4.47
N ARG A 40 -0.87 1.64 4.83
CA ARG A 40 -1.28 2.85 4.10
C ARG A 40 -0.73 2.88 2.67
N TYR A 41 0.55 2.64 2.46
CA TYR A 41 1.13 2.57 1.12
C TYR A 41 0.54 1.43 0.30
N LYS A 42 0.27 0.27 0.91
CA LYS A 42 -0.45 -0.81 0.23
C LYS A 42 -1.85 -0.38 -0.19
N PHE A 43 -2.59 0.32 0.68
CA PHE A 43 -3.91 0.84 0.36
C PHE A 43 -3.88 1.82 -0.83
N LEU A 44 -2.89 2.72 -0.86
CA LEU A 44 -2.69 3.65 -1.98
C LEU A 44 -2.34 2.90 -3.29
N TYR A 45 -1.51 1.87 -3.20
CA TYR A 45 -1.15 0.99 -4.32
C TYR A 45 -2.36 0.22 -4.87
N ASP A 46 -3.15 -0.41 -4.00
CA ASP A 46 -4.34 -1.19 -4.39
C ASP A 46 -5.43 -0.30 -5.04
N ARG A 47 -5.39 1.02 -4.79
CA ARG A 47 -6.25 2.03 -5.43
C ARG A 47 -5.71 2.58 -6.75
N LEU A 48 -4.56 2.08 -7.21
CA LEU A 48 -3.93 2.50 -8.46
C LEU A 48 -3.67 4.01 -8.52
N LEU A 49 -3.34 4.63 -7.38
CA LEU A 49 -2.96 6.03 -7.36
C LEU A 49 -1.63 6.24 -8.06
N SER A 50 -1.43 7.44 -8.60
CA SER A 50 -0.17 7.84 -9.22
C SER A 50 0.98 7.65 -8.25
N GLN A 51 2.03 7.00 -8.73
CA GLN A 51 3.21 6.70 -7.93
C GLN A 51 3.90 8.00 -7.49
N PRO A 52 4.35 8.11 -6.23
CA PRO A 52 5.17 9.23 -5.79
C PRO A 52 6.53 9.20 -6.50
N PRO A 53 7.30 10.31 -6.44
CA PRO A 53 8.64 10.38 -7.00
C PRO A 53 9.51 9.20 -6.54
N ALA A 54 10.36 8.74 -7.47
CA ALA A 54 11.30 7.67 -7.23
C ALA A 54 12.23 8.01 -6.05
N LEU A 55 12.55 6.99 -5.26
CA LEU A 55 13.51 7.12 -4.18
C LEU A 55 14.95 6.98 -4.72
N PRO A 56 15.96 7.50 -3.98
CA PRO A 56 17.36 7.31 -4.33
C PRO A 56 17.74 5.83 -4.50
N ALA A 57 18.73 5.56 -5.36
CA ALA A 57 19.22 4.21 -5.61
C ALA A 57 20.07 3.66 -4.45
N SER A 58 20.65 4.53 -3.62
CA SER A 58 21.36 4.11 -2.41
C SER A 58 20.35 3.66 -1.36
N VAL A 59 20.35 2.37 -1.06
CA VAL A 59 19.39 1.71 -0.17
C VAL A 59 20.16 1.04 0.96
N PRO A 60 19.71 1.21 2.22
CA PRO A 60 20.30 0.49 3.34
C PRO A 60 20.31 -1.03 3.14
N SER A 61 21.37 -1.71 3.57
CA SER A 61 21.57 -3.13 3.27
C SER A 61 20.50 -4.05 3.87
N ASP A 62 19.97 -3.72 5.04
CA ASP A 62 18.91 -4.46 5.72
C ASP A 62 17.54 -4.34 5.04
N VAL A 63 17.27 -3.24 4.33
CA VAL A 63 16.13 -3.12 3.41
C VAL A 63 16.27 -4.13 2.27
N LEU A 64 17.49 -4.29 1.73
CA LEU A 64 17.78 -5.30 0.70
C LEU A 64 17.70 -6.73 1.25
N LEU A 65 18.08 -6.94 2.52
CA LEU A 65 17.91 -8.25 3.19
C LEU A 65 16.44 -8.69 3.20
N ARG A 66 15.48 -7.76 3.35
CA ARG A 66 14.04 -8.09 3.30
C ARG A 66 13.57 -8.57 1.93
N LEU A 67 14.33 -8.28 0.87
CA LEU A 67 14.08 -8.78 -0.48
C LEU A 67 14.79 -10.11 -0.75
N GLN A 68 15.72 -10.54 0.09
CA GLN A 68 16.38 -11.83 -0.07
C GLN A 68 15.35 -12.97 0.02
N GLY A 69 15.54 -13.99 -0.81
CA GLY A 69 14.58 -15.08 -0.96
C GLY A 69 13.32 -14.70 -1.75
N THR A 70 13.18 -13.45 -2.17
CA THR A 70 12.20 -13.04 -3.19
C THR A 70 12.91 -12.88 -4.54
N ASN A 71 12.18 -13.05 -5.64
CA ASN A 71 12.70 -12.72 -6.99
C ASN A 71 12.49 -11.23 -7.34
N LEU A 72 12.36 -10.37 -6.34
CA LEU A 72 12.11 -8.94 -6.50
C LEU A 72 13.42 -8.15 -6.38
N ASN A 73 13.54 -7.10 -7.18
CA ASN A 73 14.66 -6.15 -7.09
C ASN A 73 14.15 -4.79 -6.66
N TRP A 74 14.92 -4.07 -5.83
CA TRP A 74 14.55 -2.73 -5.35
C TRP A 74 14.10 -1.80 -6.48
N THR A 75 14.89 -1.73 -7.56
CA THR A 75 14.64 -0.87 -8.72
C THR A 75 13.40 -1.25 -9.53
N THR A 76 12.90 -2.49 -9.37
CA THR A 76 11.69 -3.00 -10.04
C THR A 76 10.44 -2.90 -9.16
N LEU A 77 10.60 -2.60 -7.88
CA LEU A 77 9.48 -2.35 -7.00
C LEU A 77 8.81 -1.02 -7.35
N ASN A 78 7.49 -0.99 -7.29
CA ASN A 78 6.75 0.27 -7.36
C ASN A 78 7.14 1.18 -6.17
N THR A 79 7.03 2.49 -6.33
CA THR A 79 7.55 3.43 -5.33
C THR A 79 6.76 3.43 -4.01
N PHE A 80 5.52 2.94 -3.98
CA PHE A 80 4.79 2.69 -2.72
C PHE A 80 5.41 1.53 -1.94
N ALA A 81 5.73 0.42 -2.63
CA ALA A 81 6.37 -0.73 -2.01
C ALA A 81 7.79 -0.39 -1.53
N GLN A 82 8.53 0.44 -2.27
CA GLN A 82 9.83 0.96 -1.84
C GLN A 82 9.73 1.76 -0.53
N ARG A 83 8.79 2.71 -0.45
CA ARG A 83 8.56 3.52 0.76
C ARG A 83 8.06 2.68 1.94
N ALA A 84 7.19 1.71 1.67
CA ALA A 84 6.73 0.77 2.68
C ALA A 84 7.86 -0.09 3.22
N LEU A 85 8.76 -0.58 2.38
CA LEU A 85 9.88 -1.41 2.80
C LEU A 85 10.91 -0.62 3.63
N LEU A 86 11.20 0.63 3.23
CA LEU A 86 12.03 1.53 4.04
C LEU A 86 11.40 1.74 5.42
N TRP A 87 10.10 2.07 5.45
CA TRP A 87 9.39 2.26 6.72
C TRP A 87 9.38 0.99 7.57
N ASP A 88 9.07 -0.16 6.98
CA ASP A 88 9.05 -1.48 7.64
C ASP A 88 10.41 -1.83 8.27
N ALA A 89 11.50 -1.47 7.59
CA ALA A 89 12.86 -1.64 8.06
C ALA A 89 13.32 -0.53 9.02
N GLY A 90 12.47 0.45 9.35
CA GLY A 90 12.82 1.53 10.27
C GLY A 90 13.70 2.61 9.63
N TYR A 91 13.36 3.09 8.43
CA TYR A 91 14.05 4.22 7.81
C TYR A 91 13.09 5.34 7.47
N VAL A 92 13.52 6.56 7.79
CA VAL A 92 12.82 7.81 7.45
C VAL A 92 13.77 8.76 6.76
N ARG A 93 13.23 9.61 5.89
CA ARG A 93 14.02 10.54 5.09
C ARG A 93 14.61 11.63 5.99
N ILE A 94 15.85 12.01 5.72
CA ILE A 94 16.46 13.25 6.23
C ILE A 94 16.75 14.17 5.05
N ALA A 95 17.57 15.20 5.22
CA ALA A 95 17.87 16.11 4.12
C ALA A 95 18.42 15.38 2.87
N GLY A 96 17.94 15.80 1.69
CA GLY A 96 18.35 15.24 0.40
C GLY A 96 17.91 13.79 0.20
N ALA A 97 18.88 12.95 -0.20
CA ALA A 97 18.69 11.55 -0.56
C ALA A 97 19.03 10.56 0.57
N SER A 98 19.23 11.07 1.80
CA SER A 98 19.72 10.29 2.92
C SER A 98 18.58 9.82 3.83
N PHE A 99 18.85 8.77 4.60
CA PHE A 99 17.91 8.20 5.57
C PHE A 99 18.53 8.14 6.96
N ALA A 100 17.70 8.32 7.99
CA ALA A 100 18.06 8.00 9.37
C ALA A 100 17.39 6.70 9.80
N LYS A 101 18.10 5.92 10.61
CA LYS A 101 17.57 4.69 11.21
C LYS A 101 16.65 5.04 12.39
N VAL A 102 15.46 4.47 12.37
CA VAL A 102 14.53 4.42 13.49
C VAL A 102 14.67 3.08 14.18
N LEU A 103 14.77 3.14 15.50
CA LEU A 103 14.83 2.03 16.42
C LEU A 103 13.57 2.02 17.29
N THR A 104 13.18 0.85 17.76
CA THR A 104 12.03 0.64 18.64
C THR A 104 12.48 -0.05 19.93
N PRO A 105 11.67 -0.01 21.01
CA PRO A 105 12.03 -0.67 22.24
C PRO A 105 12.31 -2.16 21.99
N CYS A 106 13.43 -2.66 22.50
CA CYS A 106 13.77 -4.08 22.43
C CYS A 106 12.68 -4.92 23.13
N GLY A 107 12.34 -6.07 22.55
CA GLY A 107 11.36 -6.97 23.15
C GLY A 107 11.82 -7.47 24.53
N GLN A 108 10.93 -7.43 25.52
CA GLN A 108 11.13 -8.09 26.81
C GLN A 108 10.87 -9.59 26.61
N GLY A 109 11.93 -10.41 26.43
CA GLY A 109 11.83 -11.88 26.48
C GLY A 109 11.96 -12.65 25.15
N GLY A 110 12.50 -12.06 24.08
CA GLY A 110 12.83 -12.78 22.85
C GLY A 110 14.23 -13.39 22.88
N THR A 111 14.43 -14.56 22.26
CA THR A 111 15.74 -15.24 22.12
C THR A 111 16.75 -14.48 21.26
N THR A 112 16.35 -13.36 20.65
CA THR A 112 17.19 -12.46 19.87
C THR A 112 17.14 -11.07 20.48
N ILE A 113 18.20 -10.69 21.19
CA ILE A 113 18.36 -9.40 21.89
C ILE A 113 18.27 -8.19 20.95
N ASP A 114 18.33 -8.40 19.62
CA ASP A 114 18.46 -7.33 18.62
C ASP A 114 17.16 -6.94 17.89
N THR A 115 16.00 -7.51 18.24
CA THR A 115 14.71 -7.22 17.58
C THR A 115 13.78 -6.43 18.49
N GLY A 116 13.32 -5.27 18.01
CA GLY A 116 12.39 -4.38 18.69
C GLY A 116 10.95 -4.51 18.19
N ALA A 117 10.06 -3.71 18.77
CA ALA A 117 8.67 -3.63 18.32
C ALA A 117 8.53 -3.19 16.84
N SER A 118 7.38 -3.47 16.23
CA SER A 118 7.10 -3.05 14.85
C SER A 118 6.97 -1.53 14.72
N MET A 119 7.36 -0.99 13.57
CA MET A 119 7.11 0.43 13.23
C MET A 119 5.61 0.79 13.21
N ALA A 120 4.72 -0.19 13.04
CA ALA A 120 3.27 0.03 13.12
C ALA A 120 2.76 0.35 14.55
N SER A 121 3.56 0.16 15.60
CA SER A 121 3.15 0.37 17.00
C SER A 121 3.69 1.63 17.65
N ILE A 122 4.43 2.48 16.93
CA ILE A 122 5.12 3.64 17.52
C ILE A 122 4.22 4.88 17.69
N ALA A 123 3.06 4.92 17.01
CA ALA A 123 2.10 6.00 17.19
C ALA A 123 1.53 6.03 18.62
N TYR A 124 1.17 7.23 19.07
CA TYR A 124 0.43 7.45 20.31
C TYR A 124 -1.02 7.74 19.99
N ARG A 125 -1.90 7.24 20.85
CA ARG A 125 -3.25 7.78 20.93
C ARG A 125 -3.20 9.10 21.70
N SER A 126 -4.15 9.98 21.40
CA SER A 126 -4.38 11.22 22.17
C SER A 126 -4.48 10.95 23.69
N SER A 127 -5.15 9.86 24.07
CA SER A 127 -5.26 9.41 25.47
C SER A 127 -3.93 9.02 26.10
N ASP A 128 -2.95 8.59 25.30
CA ASP A 128 -1.66 8.11 25.79
C ASP A 128 -0.76 9.25 26.24
N LEU A 129 -1.00 10.50 25.83
CA LEU A 129 -0.05 11.60 26.06
C LEU A 129 -0.12 12.21 27.45
N GLY A 130 -1.27 12.10 28.14
CA GLY A 130 -1.45 12.60 29.49
C GLY A 130 -1.27 14.12 29.65
N VAL A 131 -1.42 14.90 28.57
CA VAL A 131 -1.30 16.36 28.57
C VAL A 131 -2.35 17.07 27.74
N PRO A 132 -2.59 18.38 28.00
CA PRO A 132 -3.54 19.16 27.21
C PRO A 132 -3.16 19.17 25.73
N LEU A 133 -4.14 18.86 24.89
CA LEU A 133 -4.02 18.90 23.43
C LEU A 133 -4.86 20.04 22.87
N THR A 134 -4.39 20.65 21.79
CA THR A 134 -5.17 21.62 21.03
C THR A 134 -6.11 20.87 20.09
N SER A 135 -7.40 21.13 20.23
CA SER A 135 -8.40 20.71 19.24
C SER A 135 -8.36 21.66 18.05
N CYS A 136 -8.21 21.10 16.85
CA CYS A 136 -8.21 21.79 15.58
C CYS A 136 -9.34 21.28 14.70
N VAL A 137 -9.71 22.08 13.70
CA VAL A 137 -10.71 21.73 12.68
C VAL A 137 -10.08 22.01 11.32
N ASN A 138 -10.07 21.00 10.44
CA ASN A 138 -9.56 21.17 9.07
C ASN A 138 -10.61 21.88 8.18
N ALA A 139 -10.26 22.21 6.94
CA ALA A 139 -11.19 22.84 6.00
C ALA A 139 -12.43 21.98 5.65
N ALA A 140 -12.38 20.66 5.88
CA ALA A 140 -13.49 19.74 5.69
C ALA A 140 -14.42 19.63 6.92
N GLY A 141 -14.10 20.31 8.03
CA GLY A 141 -14.85 20.24 9.27
C GLY A 141 -14.45 19.08 10.20
N ASP A 142 -13.41 18.31 9.86
CA ASP A 142 -12.93 17.23 10.72
C ASP A 142 -12.15 17.79 11.91
N HIS A 143 -12.56 17.38 13.10
CA HIS A 143 -11.82 17.64 14.32
C HIS A 143 -10.58 16.77 14.43
N TYR A 144 -9.49 17.28 15.00
CA TYR A 144 -8.29 16.51 15.34
C TYR A 144 -7.47 17.18 16.42
N PHE A 145 -6.60 16.38 17.04
CA PHE A 145 -5.73 16.83 18.12
C PHE A 145 -4.30 17.00 17.66
N ARG A 146 -3.64 18.01 18.23
CA ARG A 146 -2.21 18.22 18.13
C ARG A 146 -1.66 18.79 19.41
N LEU A 147 -0.39 18.53 19.66
CA LEU A 147 0.30 19.09 20.82
C LEU A 147 0.65 20.55 20.55
N ASN A 148 0.35 21.43 21.50
CA ASN A 148 0.67 22.87 21.41
C ASN A 148 2.16 23.19 21.64
N ALA A 149 3.01 22.17 21.65
CA ALA A 149 4.43 22.29 21.97
C ALA A 149 5.28 21.55 20.93
N SER A 150 6.45 22.12 20.67
CA SER A 150 7.52 21.53 19.85
C SER A 150 8.52 20.73 20.67
N LEU A 151 8.30 20.56 21.98
CA LEU A 151 9.31 20.05 22.91
C LEU A 151 8.72 19.09 23.95
N PRO A 152 9.56 18.18 24.49
CA PRO A 152 9.09 17.06 25.28
C PRO A 152 8.78 17.42 26.73
N SER A 153 8.93 18.69 27.16
CA SER A 153 8.62 19.11 28.52
C SER A 153 7.17 18.81 28.94
N GLN A 154 6.30 18.55 27.96
CA GLN A 154 4.92 18.15 28.15
C GLN A 154 4.66 16.65 27.87
N LEU A 155 5.63 15.85 27.43
CA LEU A 155 5.36 14.42 27.23
C LEU A 155 5.53 13.67 28.55
N ARG A 156 4.43 13.12 29.08
CA ARG A 156 4.43 12.30 30.31
C ARG A 156 4.61 10.80 30.06
N THR A 157 4.73 10.41 28.80
CA THR A 157 4.69 9.02 28.36
C THR A 157 6.04 8.61 27.79
N PRO A 158 6.53 7.39 28.11
CA PRO A 158 7.77 6.87 27.55
C PRO A 158 7.77 6.87 26.03
N LEU A 159 8.91 7.19 25.45
CA LEU A 159 9.05 7.22 23.99
C LEU A 159 8.96 5.81 23.40
N LYS A 160 8.18 5.64 22.32
CA LYS A 160 7.98 4.36 21.59
C LYS A 160 8.96 4.17 20.42
N CYS A 161 9.84 5.12 20.16
CA CYS A 161 10.85 5.07 19.12
C CYS A 161 12.07 5.92 19.48
N ALA A 162 13.19 5.61 18.84
CA ALA A 162 14.39 6.42 18.82
C ALA A 162 14.90 6.57 17.39
N ILE A 163 15.59 7.66 17.08
CA ILE A 163 16.23 7.90 15.79
C ILE A 163 17.72 8.05 16.06
N GLU A 164 18.53 7.31 15.31
CA GLU A 164 19.99 7.47 15.34
C GLU A 164 20.37 8.91 15.01
N VAL A 165 21.39 9.45 15.67
CA VAL A 165 21.87 10.82 15.41
C VAL A 165 22.11 11.03 13.91
N PHE A 166 21.52 12.09 13.39
CA PHE A 166 21.59 12.45 11.98
C PHE A 166 21.96 13.93 11.81
N ALA A 167 22.57 14.25 10.67
CA ALA A 167 22.85 15.63 10.28
C ALA A 167 21.54 16.31 9.82
N ALA A 168 20.88 17.00 10.75
CA ALA A 168 19.70 17.81 10.43
C ALA A 168 20.12 19.10 9.71
N THR A 169 19.35 19.53 8.71
CA THR A 169 19.55 20.84 8.04
C THR A 169 19.06 22.02 8.87
N GLY A 170 18.33 21.77 9.96
CA GLY A 170 17.81 22.81 10.84
C GLY A 170 17.01 22.23 12.01
N THR A 171 16.51 23.11 12.86
CA THR A 171 15.63 22.77 13.97
C THR A 171 14.19 23.10 13.61
N SER A 172 13.28 22.17 13.88
CA SER A 172 11.84 22.35 13.69
C SER A 172 11.20 23.02 14.91
N ASN A 173 10.21 23.87 14.63
CA ASN A 173 9.32 24.48 15.61
C ASN A 173 7.86 23.98 15.46
N SER A 174 7.66 22.93 14.66
CA SER A 174 6.34 22.32 14.46
C SER A 174 5.89 21.54 15.69
N SER A 175 4.66 21.03 15.67
CA SER A 175 4.16 20.23 16.77
C SER A 175 4.98 18.94 16.93
N LEU A 176 5.23 18.54 18.18
CA LEU A 176 5.94 17.31 18.50
C LEU A 176 5.03 16.07 18.45
N TRP A 177 3.71 16.26 18.35
CA TRP A 177 2.73 15.20 18.11
C TRP A 177 1.46 15.74 17.46
N SER A 178 0.88 15.02 16.49
CA SER A 178 -0.39 15.38 15.84
C SER A 178 -1.09 14.13 15.32
N GLN A 179 -2.42 14.17 15.29
CA GLN A 179 -3.26 13.18 14.60
C GLN A 179 -3.24 13.42 13.08
N ASP A 180 -3.54 12.34 12.34
CA ASP A 180 -3.83 12.41 10.91
C ASP A 180 -5.27 12.83 10.63
N THR A 181 -5.41 13.82 9.76
CA THR A 181 -6.66 14.12 9.05
C THR A 181 -6.41 14.40 7.58
N LEU A 182 -5.27 13.98 7.04
CA LEU A 182 -5.03 14.06 5.61
C LEU A 182 -6.02 13.13 4.89
N PRO A 183 -6.49 13.51 3.69
CA PRO A 183 -7.27 12.62 2.85
C PRO A 183 -6.60 11.25 2.71
N SER A 184 -7.42 10.19 2.63
CA SER A 184 -6.92 8.81 2.50
C SER A 184 -6.12 8.57 1.21
N THR A 185 -6.26 9.46 0.23
CA THR A 185 -5.52 9.50 -1.04
C THR A 185 -4.20 10.25 -0.95
N THR A 186 -3.96 11.01 0.13
CA THR A 186 -2.71 11.72 0.33
C THR A 186 -1.58 10.74 0.62
N ILE A 187 -0.51 10.87 -0.15
CA ILE A 187 0.71 10.07 0.01
C ILE A 187 1.53 10.71 1.13
N PRO A 188 1.71 10.04 2.29
CA PRO A 188 2.52 10.58 3.36
C PRO A 188 3.99 10.61 2.94
N GLU A 189 4.70 11.65 3.33
CA GLU A 189 6.15 11.70 3.23
C GLU A 189 6.76 11.66 4.63
N LEU A 190 7.52 10.60 4.92
CA LEU A 190 8.05 10.35 6.25
C LEU A 190 9.44 10.98 6.37
N SER A 191 9.57 11.97 7.26
CA SER A 191 10.83 12.67 7.50
C SER A 191 11.16 12.76 8.99
N ALA A 192 12.45 12.63 9.33
CA ALA A 192 12.93 12.94 10.67
C ALA A 192 13.22 14.43 10.78
N GLN A 193 12.70 15.07 11.83
CA GLN A 193 12.97 16.46 12.16
C GLN A 193 13.53 16.57 13.57
N LEU A 194 14.53 17.44 13.73
CA LEU A 194 15.16 17.71 15.02
C LEU A 194 14.44 18.88 15.71
N HIS A 195 14.01 18.69 16.94
CA HIS A 195 13.42 19.73 17.79
C HIS A 195 14.40 20.05 18.92
N ARG A 196 14.79 21.32 19.07
CA ARG A 196 15.87 21.70 20.00
C ARG A 196 15.62 23.05 20.67
N THR A 197 16.08 23.15 21.92
CA THR A 197 16.28 24.40 22.67
C THR A 197 17.69 24.49 23.23
N SER A 198 17.95 25.52 24.05
CA SER A 198 19.17 25.63 24.85
C SER A 198 19.37 24.46 25.83
N SER A 199 18.30 23.79 26.27
CA SER A 199 18.36 22.77 27.34
C SER A 199 17.88 21.38 26.94
N ALA A 200 17.24 21.20 25.77
CA ALA A 200 16.69 19.91 25.36
C ALA A 200 16.82 19.66 23.85
N THR A 201 16.92 18.39 23.47
CA THR A 201 16.88 17.95 22.06
C THR A 201 16.09 16.66 21.95
N ILE A 202 15.19 16.61 20.98
CA ILE A 202 14.38 15.43 20.66
C ILE A 202 14.21 15.34 19.13
N ALA A 203 13.91 14.15 18.62
CA ALA A 203 13.54 13.98 17.23
C ALA A 203 12.04 13.68 17.10
N ALA A 204 11.49 13.91 15.92
CA ALA A 204 10.16 13.44 15.60
C ALA A 204 10.08 12.99 14.15
N ILE A 205 9.22 12.01 13.89
CA ILE A 205 8.85 11.56 12.55
C ILE A 205 7.62 12.34 12.13
N HIS A 206 7.73 13.10 11.05
CA HIS A 206 6.65 13.87 10.44
C HIS A 206 6.18 13.14 9.20
N ALA A 207 4.88 12.83 9.12
CA ALA A 207 4.29 12.09 8.01
C ALA A 207 3.54 12.99 7.02
N SER A 208 4.13 14.15 6.73
CA SER A 208 3.50 15.22 5.95
C SER A 208 4.19 15.39 4.60
N PRO A 209 3.42 15.46 3.49
CA PRO A 209 3.96 15.89 2.20
C PRO A 209 4.16 17.41 2.12
N PHE A 210 3.76 18.16 3.16
CA PHE A 210 3.81 19.61 3.21
C PHE A 210 4.70 20.09 4.35
N ALA A 211 5.04 21.38 4.33
CA ALA A 211 5.70 22.02 5.46
C ALA A 211 4.74 22.05 6.67
N GLU A 212 5.17 21.47 7.78
CA GLU A 212 4.39 21.47 9.02
C GLU A 212 4.39 22.86 9.66
N PRO A 213 3.23 23.38 10.09
CA PRO A 213 3.17 24.67 10.75
C PRO A 213 3.72 24.59 12.18
N ALA A 214 3.99 25.76 12.77
CA ALA A 214 4.42 25.87 14.15
C ALA A 214 3.47 25.14 15.13
N ALA A 215 4.00 24.68 16.25
CA ALA A 215 3.28 23.85 17.22
C ALA A 215 1.94 24.45 17.69
N ALA A 216 1.83 25.78 17.77
CA ALA A 216 0.61 26.46 18.20
C ALA A 216 -0.44 26.73 17.10
N THR A 217 -0.16 26.38 15.85
CA THR A 217 -0.99 26.76 14.70
C THR A 217 -1.77 25.58 14.12
N CYS A 218 -3.11 25.60 14.14
CA CYS A 218 -3.94 24.60 13.46
C CYS A 218 -3.87 24.77 11.92
N PRO A 219 -3.28 23.83 11.15
CA PRO A 219 -3.30 23.91 9.70
C PRO A 219 -4.71 23.68 9.12
N ALA A 220 -5.17 24.59 8.25
CA ALA A 220 -6.42 24.42 7.51
C ALA A 220 -6.39 23.18 6.58
N SER A 221 -5.20 22.78 6.11
CA SER A 221 -4.97 21.58 5.31
C SER A 221 -5.15 20.26 6.08
N GLY A 222 -5.40 20.32 7.40
CA GLY A 222 -5.45 19.16 8.27
C GLY A 222 -4.09 18.81 8.87
N GLY A 223 -4.10 17.97 9.91
CA GLY A 223 -2.89 17.44 10.55
C GLY A 223 -2.35 16.20 9.85
N SER A 224 -1.03 16.02 9.88
CA SER A 224 -0.38 14.75 9.59
C SER A 224 -0.01 14.04 10.89
N VAL A 225 0.26 12.73 10.83
CA VAL A 225 0.80 12.02 11.99
C VAL A 225 2.20 12.56 12.30
N VAL A 226 2.39 13.00 13.55
CA VAL A 226 3.72 13.29 14.09
C VAL A 226 4.00 12.39 15.27
N VAL A 227 5.12 11.65 15.23
CA VAL A 227 5.53 10.72 16.29
C VAL A 227 6.81 11.21 16.97
N PRO A 228 6.78 11.54 18.27
CA PRO A 228 7.99 11.88 19.01
C PRO A 228 8.87 10.66 19.22
N CYS A 229 10.17 10.81 18.97
CA CYS A 229 11.18 9.78 19.16
C CYS A 229 12.40 10.33 19.92
N SER A 230 13.07 9.47 20.67
CA SER A 230 14.35 9.83 21.28
C SER A 230 15.39 10.11 20.19
N LEU A 231 16.39 10.93 20.49
CA LEU A 231 17.59 11.04 19.67
C LEU A 231 18.71 10.26 20.35
N VAL A 232 19.25 9.23 19.70
CA VAL A 232 20.21 8.31 20.33
C VAL A 232 21.47 8.14 19.49
N VAL A 233 22.60 8.06 20.18
CA VAL A 233 23.76 7.32 19.66
C VAL A 233 23.53 5.88 20.11
N LEU A 234 23.66 4.91 19.19
CA LEU A 234 23.41 3.48 19.44
C LEU A 234 23.76 3.05 20.88
N GLY A 235 22.81 2.45 21.60
CA GLY A 235 22.92 2.18 23.04
C GLY A 235 21.89 1.15 23.51
N THR A 236 21.83 0.91 24.83
CA THR A 236 20.98 -0.13 25.42
C THR A 236 19.49 0.24 25.38
N GLY A 237 18.62 -0.73 25.09
CA GLY A 237 17.16 -0.58 25.13
C GLY A 237 16.46 -0.25 23.81
N TRP A 238 17.21 0.06 22.74
CA TRP A 238 16.68 0.32 21.40
C TRP A 238 17.19 -0.71 20.40
N CYS A 239 16.29 -1.28 19.62
CA CYS A 239 16.55 -2.38 18.69
C CYS A 239 16.04 -2.05 17.28
N ARG A 240 16.51 -2.82 16.29
CA ARG A 240 15.98 -2.72 14.93
C ARG A 240 14.51 -3.16 14.94
N PRO A 241 13.60 -2.45 14.25
CA PRO A 241 12.19 -2.83 14.25
C PRO A 241 11.97 -4.22 13.65
N GLU A 242 11.03 -4.96 14.24
CA GLU A 242 10.53 -6.19 13.62
C GLU A 242 9.80 -5.88 12.32
N GLY A 243 10.18 -6.57 11.25
CA GLY A 243 9.51 -6.47 9.95
C GLY A 243 8.07 -6.97 10.03
N SER A 244 7.12 -6.20 9.51
CA SER A 244 5.70 -6.50 9.61
C SER A 244 5.28 -7.72 8.78
N LYS A 245 4.23 -8.39 9.27
CA LYS A 245 3.53 -9.45 8.52
C LYS A 245 2.87 -8.90 7.26
N VAL A 246 2.40 -7.64 7.29
CA VAL A 246 1.77 -6.97 6.15
C VAL A 246 2.78 -6.80 5.02
N MET A 247 3.99 -6.30 5.30
CA MET A 247 5.03 -6.16 4.27
C MET A 247 5.44 -7.52 3.73
N THR A 248 5.64 -8.51 4.62
CA THR A 248 5.98 -9.89 4.22
C THR A 248 4.93 -10.49 3.27
N SER A 249 3.64 -10.30 3.55
CA SER A 249 2.57 -10.76 2.66
C SER A 249 2.57 -10.00 1.33
N TRP A 250 2.71 -8.67 1.38
CA TRP A 250 2.66 -7.85 0.18
C TRP A 250 3.84 -8.13 -0.77
N LEU A 251 5.05 -8.39 -0.24
CA LEU A 251 6.19 -8.83 -1.07
C LEU A 251 5.89 -10.15 -1.80
N LYS A 252 5.21 -11.11 -1.15
CA LYS A 252 4.80 -12.36 -1.81
C LYS A 252 3.78 -12.09 -2.92
N ASP A 253 2.81 -11.21 -2.68
CA ASP A 253 1.83 -10.82 -3.70
C ASP A 253 2.51 -10.18 -4.91
N LEU A 254 3.46 -9.27 -4.67
CA LEU A 254 4.25 -8.63 -5.72
C LEU A 254 5.11 -9.63 -6.48
N GLN A 255 5.67 -10.63 -5.81
CA GLN A 255 6.42 -11.71 -6.46
C GLN A 255 5.53 -12.52 -7.38
N VAL A 256 4.33 -12.91 -6.93
CA VAL A 256 3.36 -13.63 -7.76
C VAL A 256 2.95 -12.80 -8.98
N LEU A 257 2.70 -11.50 -8.79
CA LEU A 257 2.39 -10.58 -9.88
C LEU A 257 3.54 -10.51 -10.89
N ALA A 258 4.77 -10.30 -10.42
CA ALA A 258 5.95 -10.23 -11.27
C ALA A 258 6.19 -11.53 -12.07
N SER A 259 5.91 -12.70 -11.48
CA SER A 259 5.99 -13.98 -12.19
C SER A 259 4.93 -14.13 -13.29
N ARG A 260 3.73 -13.58 -13.09
CA ARG A 260 2.65 -13.62 -14.10
C ARG A 260 2.95 -12.72 -15.30
N THR A 261 3.53 -11.55 -15.08
CA THR A 261 3.96 -10.65 -16.16
C THR A 261 5.16 -11.17 -16.95
N LYS A 262 5.83 -12.24 -16.48
CA LYS A 262 7.05 -12.78 -17.09
C LYS A 262 6.84 -13.96 -18.08
N ALA A 263 5.61 -14.36 -18.40
CA ALA A 263 5.35 -15.55 -19.25
C ALA A 263 4.99 -15.21 -20.71
N PRO A 264 5.29 -16.08 -21.70
CA PRO A 264 6.51 -16.85 -21.96
C PRO A 264 7.26 -16.35 -23.22
N THR A 265 8.57 -16.60 -23.27
CA THR A 265 9.42 -16.51 -24.47
C THR A 265 8.71 -17.10 -25.68
N ALA A 266 8.70 -16.36 -26.80
CA ALA A 266 8.20 -16.82 -28.09
C ALA A 266 8.70 -18.25 -28.36
N GLN A 267 7.77 -19.17 -28.61
CA GLN A 267 8.14 -20.51 -29.07
C GLN A 267 9.03 -20.37 -30.31
N PRO A 268 10.04 -21.25 -30.48
CA PRO A 268 10.84 -21.25 -31.70
C PRO A 268 9.87 -21.40 -32.86
N LEU A 269 9.92 -20.45 -33.80
CA LEU A 269 9.22 -20.57 -35.07
C LEU A 269 9.65 -21.90 -35.69
N VAL A 270 8.77 -22.89 -35.71
CA VAL A 270 8.99 -24.12 -36.46
C VAL A 270 8.97 -23.71 -37.91
N THR A 271 10.15 -23.48 -38.49
CA THR A 271 10.33 -23.25 -39.92
C THR A 271 9.83 -24.49 -40.65
N ALA A 272 8.64 -24.40 -41.23
CA ALA A 272 8.16 -25.42 -42.15
C ALA A 272 9.16 -25.54 -43.33
N PRO A 273 9.48 -26.76 -43.79
CA PRO A 273 10.38 -26.94 -44.91
C PRO A 273 9.77 -26.33 -46.18
N ALA A 274 10.61 -25.60 -46.92
CA ALA A 274 10.26 -24.96 -48.17
C ALA A 274 9.64 -25.97 -49.15
N THR A 275 8.37 -25.76 -49.48
CA THR A 275 7.74 -26.45 -50.60
C THR A 275 8.46 -26.02 -51.87
N LYS A 276 9.00 -27.01 -52.60
CA LYS A 276 9.68 -26.83 -53.89
C LYS A 276 8.83 -25.94 -54.80
N ALA A 277 9.41 -24.81 -55.20
CA ALA A 277 8.88 -23.98 -56.28
C ALA A 277 8.86 -24.79 -57.57
N ILE A 278 7.68 -24.88 -58.19
CA ILE A 278 7.50 -25.41 -59.54
C ILE A 278 7.94 -24.30 -60.50
N THR A 279 9.04 -24.55 -61.20
CA THR A 279 9.60 -23.68 -62.24
C THR A 279 8.70 -23.74 -63.48
N PHE A 280 8.05 -22.63 -63.84
CA PHE A 280 7.44 -22.46 -65.16
C PHE A 280 8.45 -21.82 -66.13
N PRO A 281 8.52 -22.28 -67.39
CA PRO A 281 9.41 -21.70 -68.40
C PRO A 281 8.94 -20.32 -68.89
N PRO A 282 9.87 -19.47 -69.40
CA PRO A 282 9.57 -18.10 -69.80
C PRO A 282 8.95 -18.03 -71.20
N LEU A 283 7.98 -17.13 -71.38
CA LEU A 283 7.49 -16.68 -72.69
C LEU A 283 8.01 -15.25 -73.02
N PRO A 284 8.13 -14.91 -74.32
CA PRO A 284 9.00 -13.87 -74.85
C PRO A 284 8.38 -12.45 -74.77
N PRO A 285 9.18 -11.40 -74.99
CA PRO A 285 8.75 -10.02 -74.78
C PRO A 285 8.02 -9.47 -76.01
N PRO A 286 7.11 -8.51 -75.81
CA PRO A 286 6.84 -7.49 -76.81
C PRO A 286 7.21 -6.09 -76.31
N ASN A 287 7.93 -5.41 -77.19
CA ASN A 287 8.26 -3.99 -77.18
C ASN A 287 7.01 -3.10 -77.02
N GLY A 288 7.13 -1.95 -76.33
CA GLY A 288 6.16 -0.87 -76.49
C GLY A 288 6.14 0.18 -75.38
N ARG A 289 6.58 1.39 -75.74
CA ARG A 289 6.65 2.67 -75.00
C ARG A 289 5.37 3.17 -74.28
N VAL A 290 5.65 3.89 -73.16
CA VAL A 290 5.10 5.18 -72.68
C VAL A 290 3.65 5.24 -72.15
N GLY A 291 3.49 5.81 -70.94
CA GLY A 291 2.27 6.49 -70.51
C GLY A 291 2.00 6.45 -69.00
N SER A 292 2.09 7.60 -68.34
CA SER A 292 1.68 7.84 -66.95
C SER A 292 0.20 8.26 -66.90
N LEU A 293 -0.63 7.65 -66.04
CA LEU A 293 -1.49 8.32 -65.02
C LEU A 293 -2.47 7.35 -64.33
N SER A 294 -2.48 7.46 -63.00
CA SER A 294 -3.52 7.31 -61.96
C SER A 294 -4.92 6.67 -62.17
N THR A 295 -5.34 6.02 -61.07
CA THR A 295 -6.70 5.86 -60.48
C THR A 295 -7.65 4.76 -60.98
N LEU A 296 -7.85 3.69 -60.17
CA LEU A 296 -9.06 3.42 -59.34
C LEU A 296 -9.10 1.96 -58.84
N ASN A 297 -9.35 1.80 -57.53
CA ASN A 297 -9.78 0.57 -56.81
C ASN A 297 -11.11 0.04 -57.42
N PRO A 298 -11.56 -1.24 -57.30
CA PRO A 298 -11.54 -2.06 -56.08
C PRO A 298 -11.33 -3.59 -56.26
N SER A 299 -10.88 -4.31 -55.22
CA SER A 299 -11.43 -5.65 -54.97
C SER A 299 -11.27 -6.07 -53.51
N ARG A 300 -12.38 -6.49 -52.93
CA ARG A 300 -12.53 -7.10 -51.61
C ARG A 300 -12.00 -8.53 -51.67
N ASP A 301 -11.19 -8.92 -50.69
CA ASP A 301 -11.19 -10.29 -50.19
C ASP A 301 -11.33 -10.25 -48.67
N THR A 302 -12.51 -10.68 -48.23
CA THR A 302 -12.91 -10.73 -46.82
C THR A 302 -12.63 -12.15 -46.35
N ALA A 303 -11.53 -12.37 -45.63
CA ALA A 303 -11.29 -13.63 -44.95
C ALA A 303 -12.11 -13.64 -43.64
N VAL A 304 -13.21 -14.38 -43.64
CA VAL A 304 -13.99 -14.69 -42.44
C VAL A 304 -13.23 -15.77 -41.66
N ILE A 305 -12.60 -15.39 -40.54
CA ILE A 305 -12.02 -16.33 -39.58
C ILE A 305 -13.16 -16.85 -38.70
N VAL A 306 -13.63 -18.07 -38.97
CA VAL A 306 -14.47 -18.85 -38.06
C VAL A 306 -13.56 -19.57 -37.07
N ILE A 307 -13.28 -18.96 -35.92
CA ILE A 307 -12.75 -19.64 -34.73
C ILE A 307 -13.72 -19.34 -33.58
N GLY A 308 -14.86 -20.02 -33.59
CA GLY A 308 -15.88 -19.92 -32.54
C GLY A 308 -16.44 -21.30 -32.23
N GLY A 309 -15.89 -21.96 -31.22
CA GLY A 309 -16.43 -23.23 -30.73
C GLY A 309 -15.74 -23.76 -29.47
N ALA A 310 -14.40 -23.77 -29.44
CA ALA A 310 -13.67 -24.39 -28.33
C ALA A 310 -13.47 -23.47 -27.10
N PHE A 311 -13.36 -22.15 -27.29
CA PHE A 311 -13.08 -21.22 -26.17
C PHE A 311 -14.30 -20.96 -25.27
N GLY A 312 -15.52 -21.03 -25.81
CA GLY A 312 -16.74 -20.79 -25.02
C GLY A 312 -17.01 -21.89 -23.99
N VAL A 313 -16.74 -23.15 -24.34
CA VAL A 313 -16.97 -24.28 -23.44
C VAL A 313 -15.98 -24.28 -22.28
N PHE A 314 -14.71 -23.93 -22.53
CA PHE A 314 -13.70 -23.85 -21.48
C PHE A 314 -14.03 -22.73 -20.47
N ALA A 315 -14.46 -21.56 -20.94
CA ALA A 315 -14.86 -20.46 -20.07
C ALA A 315 -16.06 -20.81 -19.17
N LEU A 316 -17.06 -21.53 -19.71
CA LEU A 316 -18.20 -22.02 -18.93
C LEU A 316 -17.78 -23.05 -17.87
N PHE A 317 -16.87 -23.97 -18.23
CA PHE A 317 -16.41 -25.00 -17.30
C PHE A 317 -15.60 -24.39 -16.14
N VAL A 318 -14.72 -23.42 -16.42
CA VAL A 318 -13.97 -22.69 -15.39
C VAL A 318 -14.92 -21.87 -14.51
N GLY A 319 -15.92 -21.21 -15.09
CA GLY A 319 -16.93 -20.45 -14.35
C GLY A 319 -17.74 -21.31 -13.36
N VAL A 320 -18.21 -22.48 -13.80
CA VAL A 320 -18.98 -23.41 -12.94
C VAL A 320 -18.10 -23.98 -11.82
N CYS A 321 -16.85 -24.34 -12.12
CA CYS A 321 -15.90 -24.82 -11.11
C CYS A 321 -15.59 -23.74 -10.07
N PHE A 322 -15.38 -22.49 -10.50
CA PHE A 322 -15.13 -21.37 -9.60
C PHE A 322 -16.34 -21.08 -8.70
N MET A 323 -17.56 -21.05 -9.25
CA MET A 323 -18.79 -20.86 -8.48
C MET A 323 -18.99 -21.96 -7.43
N ARG A 324 -18.76 -23.24 -7.78
CA ARG A 324 -18.85 -24.35 -6.81
C ARG A 324 -17.79 -24.26 -5.71
N TRP A 325 -16.56 -23.89 -6.05
CA TRP A 325 -15.49 -23.72 -5.08
C TRP A 325 -15.78 -22.56 -4.12
N PHE A 326 -16.22 -21.42 -4.66
CA PHE A 326 -16.56 -20.23 -3.89
C PHE A 326 -17.75 -20.50 -2.94
N HIS A 327 -18.77 -21.22 -3.41
CA HIS A 327 -19.93 -21.56 -2.58
C HIS A 327 -19.55 -22.48 -1.41
N ARG A 328 -18.70 -23.49 -1.65
CA ARG A 328 -18.14 -24.33 -0.57
C ARG A 328 -17.33 -23.53 0.44
N LYS A 329 -16.54 -22.55 -0.03
CA LYS A 329 -15.73 -21.72 0.85
C LYS A 329 -16.60 -20.81 1.73
N LEU A 330 -17.67 -20.23 1.17
CA LEU A 330 -18.65 -19.44 1.90
C LEU A 330 -19.34 -20.24 3.02
N GLN A 331 -19.75 -21.48 2.74
CA GLN A 331 -20.35 -22.36 3.75
C GLN A 331 -19.37 -22.63 4.91
N SER A 332 -18.09 -22.90 4.60
CA SER A 332 -17.07 -23.12 5.64
C SER A 332 -16.82 -21.91 6.56
N MET A 333 -17.05 -20.68 6.08
CA MET A 333 -16.88 -19.47 6.90
C MET A 333 -18.10 -19.17 7.77
N LEU A 334 -19.30 -19.54 7.31
CA LEU A 334 -20.53 -19.39 8.09
C LEU A 334 -20.60 -20.37 9.27
N GLU A 335 -20.10 -21.59 9.09
CA GLU A 335 -20.11 -22.61 10.15
C GLU A 335 -18.96 -22.42 11.17
N GLY A 336 -17.87 -21.75 10.80
CA GLY A 336 -16.68 -21.60 11.64
C GLY A 336 -16.73 -20.51 12.72
N SER A 337 -17.83 -19.75 12.85
CA SER A 337 -17.86 -18.55 13.70
C SER A 337 -18.72 -18.67 14.97
N TYR A 338 -19.28 -19.84 15.29
CA TYR A 338 -20.03 -20.01 16.54
C TYR A 338 -19.14 -20.54 17.66
N VAL A 339 -18.45 -19.64 18.36
CA VAL A 339 -17.85 -19.92 19.68
C VAL A 339 -18.91 -19.57 20.73
N PRO A 340 -19.48 -20.54 21.47
CA PRO A 340 -20.38 -20.24 22.57
C PRO A 340 -19.59 -19.50 23.65
N THR A 341 -19.95 -18.25 23.90
CA THR A 341 -19.36 -17.45 24.97
C THR A 341 -19.87 -18.01 26.30
N ALA A 342 -19.04 -18.80 26.97
CA ALA A 342 -19.33 -19.28 28.32
C ALA A 342 -19.45 -18.09 29.27
N THR A 343 -20.62 -17.97 29.90
CA THR A 343 -20.95 -16.92 30.87
C THR A 343 -20.09 -17.12 32.13
N PRO A 344 -19.39 -16.09 32.66
CA PRO A 344 -18.61 -16.24 33.89
C PRO A 344 -19.53 -16.40 35.09
N ARG A 345 -19.27 -17.43 35.90
CA ARG A 345 -19.95 -17.69 37.18
C ARG A 345 -19.43 -16.68 38.22
N PRO A 346 -20.29 -15.98 38.97
CA PRO A 346 -19.83 -15.05 40.00
C PRO A 346 -19.25 -15.80 41.21
N SER A 347 -18.00 -15.48 41.55
CA SER A 347 -17.33 -15.95 42.76
C SER A 347 -17.84 -15.17 43.97
N VAL A 348 -18.46 -15.89 44.91
CA VAL A 348 -18.89 -15.38 46.22
C VAL A 348 -17.66 -15.25 47.11
N HIS A 349 -17.25 -14.02 47.42
CA HIS A 349 -16.26 -13.76 48.48
C HIS A 349 -16.95 -13.80 49.84
N HIS A 350 -16.61 -14.82 50.64
CA HIS A 350 -16.95 -14.90 52.05
C HIS A 350 -16.08 -13.92 52.85
N ALA A 351 -16.71 -12.94 53.49
CA ALA A 351 -16.07 -12.11 54.52
C ALA A 351 -15.93 -12.91 55.82
N GLN A 352 -14.70 -13.14 56.27
CA GLN A 352 -14.40 -13.65 57.61
C GLN A 352 -14.26 -12.47 58.57
N HIS A 353 -15.26 -12.32 59.43
CA HIS A 353 -15.19 -11.56 60.67
C HIS A 353 -14.20 -12.22 61.64
N ARG A 354 -13.31 -11.43 62.24
CA ARG A 354 -12.56 -11.81 63.44
C ARG A 354 -12.96 -10.84 64.58
N PRO A 355 -13.43 -11.33 65.73
CA PRO A 355 -13.67 -10.48 66.89
C PRO A 355 -12.50 -10.55 67.88
N VAL A 356 -12.29 -9.39 68.53
CA VAL A 356 -11.49 -9.06 69.72
C VAL A 356 -9.97 -9.19 69.61
#